data_AF-A0A197K114-F1
#
_entry.id   AF-A0A197K114-F1
#
_cell.length_a   1.000
_cell.length_b   1.000
_cell.length_c   1.000
_cell.angle_alpha   90.00
_cell.angle_beta   90.00
_cell.angle_gamma   90.00
#
_symmetry.space_group_name_H-M   'P 1'
#
loop_
_entity.id
_entity.type
_entity.pdbx_description
1 polymer ?
#
loop_
_entity_poly.entity_id
_entity_poly.type
_entity_poly.pdbx_seq_one_letter_code
_entity_poly.pdbx_strand_id
1 'polypeptide(L)'
;MHAFSPLLVVATLLALVSTAFADLVVTSPNTSSFVVAGGQLPIAWSYSGPQPPSPATISVELVDNSKALFTGPLALFSNLATSSGGASWSVPKLGFAGANFSVLLIANVNNQATIFAQGPAFSIMPEGTAPPASTGTTTPTSAAAAVSRWEWAGKGVLALTSTVLVWMHL
;
A
#
# COMPACT_ATOMS: atom_id res chain seq x y z
N MET A 1 5.23 -32.21 -73.31
CA MET A 1 4.29 -32.86 -72.37
C MET A 1 4.89 -32.79 -70.98
N HIS A 2 4.03 -32.46 -70.03
CA HIS A 2 4.24 -32.13 -68.61
C HIS A 2 5.06 -33.23 -67.88
N ALA A 3 5.84 -32.96 -66.83
CA ALA A 3 5.35 -32.43 -65.56
C ALA A 3 6.45 -31.80 -64.69
N PHE A 4 6.12 -30.64 -64.12
CA PHE A 4 6.79 -30.05 -62.96
C PHE A 4 6.36 -30.82 -61.70
N SER A 5 7.30 -31.37 -60.94
CA SER A 5 7.05 -31.82 -59.57
C SER A 5 7.20 -30.62 -58.62
N PRO A 6 6.14 -30.20 -57.90
CA PRO A 6 6.27 -29.22 -56.84
C PRO A 6 6.82 -29.93 -55.60
N LEU A 7 8.12 -29.76 -55.35
CA LEU A 7 8.73 -30.19 -54.09
C LEU A 7 8.21 -29.28 -52.96
N LEU A 8 7.21 -29.82 -52.27
CA LEU A 8 6.72 -29.51 -50.94
C LEU A 8 7.63 -28.54 -50.13
N VAL A 9 7.26 -27.26 -50.07
CA VAL A 9 7.82 -26.29 -49.12
C VAL A 9 7.18 -26.59 -47.75
N VAL A 10 7.86 -27.39 -46.93
CA VAL A 10 7.49 -27.60 -45.52
C VAL A 10 7.94 -26.36 -44.75
N ALA A 11 7.06 -25.36 -44.67
CA ALA A 11 7.22 -24.23 -43.77
C ALA A 11 6.91 -24.68 -42.34
N THR A 12 7.93 -25.12 -41.61
CA THR A 12 7.86 -25.28 -40.15
C THR A 12 7.72 -23.89 -39.54
N LEU A 13 6.47 -23.49 -39.31
CA LEU A 13 6.11 -22.31 -38.53
C LEU A 13 6.56 -22.56 -37.09
N LEU A 14 7.75 -22.07 -36.74
CA LEU A 14 8.25 -22.07 -35.37
C LEU A 14 7.38 -21.10 -34.57
N ALA A 15 6.30 -21.61 -33.97
CA ALA A 15 5.46 -20.84 -33.08
C ALA A 15 6.32 -20.40 -31.88
N LEU A 16 6.74 -19.14 -31.86
CA LEU A 16 7.21 -18.46 -30.66
C LEU A 16 6.03 -18.46 -29.69
N VAL A 17 5.98 -19.48 -28.83
CA VAL A 17 5.13 -19.45 -27.64
C VAL A 17 5.76 -18.40 -26.74
N SER A 18 5.24 -17.18 -26.80
CA SER A 18 5.53 -16.13 -25.83
C SER A 18 5.09 -16.64 -24.45
N THR A 19 5.98 -17.32 -23.73
CA THR A 19 5.77 -17.64 -22.32
C THR A 19 5.70 -16.30 -21.58
N ALA A 20 4.48 -15.82 -21.36
CA ALA A 20 4.25 -14.77 -20.39
C ALA A 20 4.80 -15.29 -19.05
N PHE A 21 5.91 -14.71 -18.61
CA PHE A 21 6.46 -15.01 -17.30
C PHE A 21 5.38 -14.64 -16.27
N ALA A 22 4.99 -15.64 -15.49
CA ALA A 22 4.09 -15.48 -14.37
C ALA A 22 4.74 -14.52 -13.37
N ASP A 23 4.13 -13.36 -13.13
CA ASP A 23 4.70 -12.31 -12.29
C ASP A 23 3.85 -12.13 -11.04
N LEU A 24 4.49 -12.31 -9.87
CA LEU A 24 3.89 -12.05 -8.57
C LEU A 24 4.47 -10.72 -8.08
N VAL A 25 3.61 -9.75 -7.78
CA VAL A 25 4.06 -8.39 -7.45
C VAL A 25 3.38 -7.92 -6.17
N VAL A 26 4.14 -7.32 -5.26
CA VAL A 26 3.60 -6.66 -4.07
C VAL A 26 3.05 -5.29 -4.47
N THR A 27 1.76 -5.08 -4.27
CA THR A 27 1.07 -3.82 -4.61
C THR A 27 0.90 -2.90 -3.40
N SER A 28 0.93 -3.46 -2.18
CA SER A 28 0.94 -2.73 -0.92
C SER A 28 1.82 -3.47 0.09
N PRO A 29 2.64 -2.78 0.90
CA PRO A 29 2.83 -1.32 0.95
C PRO A 29 3.57 -0.77 -0.28
N ASN A 30 3.40 0.53 -0.56
CA ASN A 30 4.09 1.26 -1.63
C ASN A 30 4.79 2.51 -1.09
N THR A 31 5.68 3.09 -1.89
CA THR A 31 6.52 4.24 -1.51
C THR A 31 5.73 5.51 -1.20
N SER A 32 4.48 5.59 -1.65
CA SER A 32 3.62 6.78 -1.49
C SER A 32 2.86 6.79 -0.17
N SER A 33 3.03 5.76 0.66
CA SER A 33 2.32 5.60 1.93
C SER A 33 3.27 5.21 3.05
N PHE A 34 2.97 5.70 4.25
CA PHE A 34 3.60 5.24 5.49
C PHE A 34 2.54 4.64 6.41
N VAL A 35 2.97 3.75 7.31
CA VAL A 35 2.11 3.17 8.33
C VAL A 35 2.53 3.70 9.69
N VAL A 36 1.60 3.80 10.63
CA VAL A 36 1.87 4.26 11.99
C VAL A 36 1.97 3.05 12.92
N ALA A 37 2.96 3.02 13.82
CA ALA A 37 3.07 1.98 14.83
C ALA A 37 1.80 1.91 15.69
N GLY A 38 1.32 0.70 15.99
CA GLY A 38 0.00 0.48 16.59
C GLY A 38 -1.16 0.45 15.59
N GLY A 39 -0.93 0.79 14.32
CA GLY A 39 -1.90 0.73 13.24
C GLY A 39 -1.94 -0.62 12.52
N GLN A 40 -2.57 -0.61 11.34
CA GLN A 40 -2.67 -1.76 10.44
C GLN A 40 -1.80 -1.52 9.20
N LEU A 41 -0.91 -2.46 8.88
CA LEU A 41 -0.16 -2.51 7.64
C LEU A 41 -0.92 -3.38 6.62
N PRO A 42 -1.58 -2.78 5.62
CA PRO A 42 -2.17 -3.55 4.53
C PRO A 42 -1.06 -4.08 3.62
N ILE A 43 -1.03 -5.40 3.46
CA ILE A 43 -0.15 -6.11 2.55
C ILE A 43 -1.01 -6.67 1.43
N ALA A 44 -0.69 -6.35 0.19
CA ALA A 44 -1.44 -6.83 -0.97
C ALA A 44 -0.49 -7.22 -2.08
N TRP A 45 -0.89 -8.21 -2.86
CA TRP A 45 -0.14 -8.69 -4.01
C TRP A 45 -1.08 -9.01 -5.17
N SER A 46 -0.54 -8.89 -6.37
CA SER A 46 -1.19 -9.30 -7.60
C SER A 46 -0.40 -10.39 -8.29
N TYR A 47 -1.12 -11.30 -8.91
CA TYR A 47 -0.58 -12.34 -9.76
C TYR A 47 -1.09 -12.14 -11.19
N SER A 48 -0.18 -12.07 -12.16
CA SER A 48 -0.52 -12.07 -13.58
C SER A 48 0.28 -13.16 -14.29
N GLY A 49 -0.37 -14.29 -14.53
CA GLY A 49 0.18 -15.37 -15.33
C GLY A 49 -0.85 -16.45 -15.61
N PRO A 50 -0.55 -17.36 -16.55
CA PRO A 50 -1.50 -18.39 -16.96
C PRO A 50 -1.71 -19.47 -15.89
N GLN A 51 -0.73 -19.68 -14.98
CA GLN A 51 -0.81 -20.69 -13.92
C GLN A 51 0.00 -20.27 -12.69
N PRO A 52 -0.60 -20.25 -11.48
CA PRO A 52 0.08 -19.82 -10.27
C PRO A 52 1.42 -20.56 -10.04
N PRO A 53 2.41 -19.90 -9.43
CA PRO A 53 3.70 -20.50 -9.16
C PRO A 53 3.55 -21.72 -8.24
N SER A 54 4.53 -22.63 -8.31
CA SER A 54 4.65 -23.77 -7.41
C SER A 54 5.72 -23.48 -6.36
N PRO A 55 5.44 -23.64 -5.05
CA PRO A 55 4.16 -24.06 -4.46
C PRO A 55 3.06 -23.02 -4.64
N ALA A 56 1.80 -23.48 -4.70
CA ALA A 56 0.62 -22.62 -4.85
C ALA A 56 0.32 -21.73 -3.64
N THR A 57 1.20 -21.76 -2.64
CA THR A 57 1.10 -20.98 -1.42
C THR A 57 2.38 -20.19 -1.17
N ILE A 58 2.23 -19.06 -0.49
CA ILE A 58 3.31 -18.15 -0.12
C ILE A 58 3.29 -17.91 1.39
N SER A 59 4.44 -17.45 1.88
CA SER A 59 4.57 -16.81 3.18
C SER A 59 5.01 -15.36 2.98
N VAL A 60 4.67 -14.52 3.96
CA VAL A 60 4.96 -13.10 3.95
C VAL A 60 5.87 -12.78 5.12
N GLU A 61 7.00 -12.16 4.82
CA GLU A 61 7.97 -11.70 5.80
C GLU A 61 8.17 -10.19 5.70
N LEU A 62 8.49 -9.56 6.83
CA LEU A 62 8.93 -8.18 6.94
C LEU A 62 10.46 -8.16 7.05
N VAL A 63 11.12 -7.37 6.22
CA VAL A 63 12.57 -7.20 6.24
C VAL A 63 12.90 -5.77 6.60
N ASP A 64 13.73 -5.58 7.62
CA ASP A 64 14.42 -4.32 7.87
C ASP A 64 15.73 -4.31 7.07
N ASN A 65 15.75 -3.62 5.94
CA ASN A 65 16.93 -3.57 5.07
C ASN A 65 18.10 -2.81 5.72
N SER A 66 17.83 -1.95 6.72
CA SER A 66 18.86 -1.26 7.49
C SER A 66 19.44 -2.11 8.62
N LYS A 67 18.71 -3.17 9.03
CA LYS A 67 19.04 -4.03 10.18
C LYS A 67 19.17 -3.26 11.49
N ALA A 68 18.51 -2.11 11.60
CA ALA A 68 18.57 -1.25 12.77
C ALA A 68 17.70 -1.78 13.92
N LEU A 69 16.58 -2.45 13.60
CA LEU A 69 15.63 -2.96 14.58
C LEU A 69 15.76 -4.46 14.77
N PHE A 70 16.04 -5.21 13.71
CA PHE A 70 16.21 -6.66 13.78
C PHE A 70 17.08 -7.20 12.63
N THR A 71 17.82 -8.28 12.89
CA THR A 71 18.91 -8.80 12.03
C THR A 71 18.47 -9.96 11.12
N GLY A 72 17.25 -9.92 10.58
CA GLY A 72 16.73 -10.97 9.70
C GLY A 72 15.26 -10.75 9.31
N PRO A 73 14.67 -11.58 8.46
CA PRO A 73 13.24 -11.44 8.14
C PRO A 73 12.36 -11.82 9.33
N LEU A 74 11.28 -11.08 9.54
CA LEU A 74 10.25 -11.37 10.53
C LEU A 74 9.04 -11.98 9.81
N ALA A 75 8.72 -13.24 10.12
CA ALA A 75 7.54 -13.90 9.57
C ALA A 75 6.25 -13.23 10.07
N LEU A 76 5.40 -12.80 9.13
CA LEU A 76 4.10 -12.20 9.43
C LEU A 76 2.96 -13.18 9.18
N PHE A 77 3.00 -13.87 8.05
CA PHE A 77 1.96 -14.81 7.61
C PHE A 77 2.57 -16.02 6.91
N SER A 78 1.84 -17.13 6.92
CA SER A 78 2.21 -18.35 6.21
C SER A 78 1.00 -18.96 5.52
N ASN A 79 1.25 -19.76 4.49
CA ASN A 79 0.23 -20.55 3.78
C ASN A 79 -0.89 -19.69 3.16
N LEU A 80 -0.52 -18.54 2.58
CA LEU A 80 -1.41 -17.68 1.82
C LEU A 80 -1.46 -18.14 0.36
N ALA A 81 -2.56 -17.92 -0.35
CA ALA A 81 -2.65 -18.29 -1.75
C ALA A 81 -1.71 -17.43 -2.62
N THR A 82 -1.09 -18.05 -3.63
CA THR A 82 -0.30 -17.34 -4.66
C THR A 82 -1.14 -16.53 -5.64
N SER A 83 -2.45 -16.76 -5.71
CA SER A 83 -3.36 -15.87 -6.44
C SER A 83 -3.36 -14.47 -5.83
N SER A 84 -3.74 -13.44 -6.61
CA SER A 84 -3.92 -12.07 -6.10
C SER A 84 -4.69 -12.06 -4.79
N GLY A 85 -4.22 -11.28 -3.82
CA GLY A 85 -4.74 -11.32 -2.47
C GLY A 85 -4.16 -10.24 -1.58
N GLY A 86 -4.51 -10.32 -0.30
CA GLY A 86 -3.99 -9.41 0.71
C GLY A 86 -4.20 -9.92 2.12
N ALA A 87 -3.44 -9.36 3.05
CA ALA A 87 -3.50 -9.58 4.48
C ALA A 87 -3.23 -8.26 5.20
N SER A 88 -3.65 -8.15 6.47
CA SER A 88 -3.38 -6.96 7.28
C SER A 88 -2.60 -7.36 8.53
N TRP A 89 -1.44 -6.75 8.73
CA TRP A 89 -0.62 -6.97 9.90
C TRP A 89 -0.83 -5.85 10.93
N SER A 90 -1.15 -6.23 12.16
CA SER A 90 -1.18 -5.30 13.30
C SER A 90 0.25 -4.93 13.69
N VAL A 91 0.66 -3.70 13.37
CA VAL A 91 2.01 -3.22 13.68
C VAL A 91 2.12 -3.00 15.20
N PRO A 92 3.08 -3.62 15.90
CA PRO A 92 3.28 -3.36 17.32
C PRO A 92 3.53 -1.88 17.59
N LYS A 93 3.02 -1.38 18.72
CA LYS A 93 3.15 0.04 19.10
C LYS A 93 4.60 0.47 19.34
N LEU A 94 5.43 -0.45 19.83
CA LEU A 94 6.81 -0.18 20.21
C LEU A 94 7.76 -1.04 19.38
N GLY A 95 8.94 -0.50 19.07
CA GLY A 95 10.05 -1.24 18.46
C GLY A 95 9.99 -1.40 16.93
N PHE A 96 9.00 -0.81 16.26
CA PHE A 96 8.85 -0.91 14.79
C PHE A 96 8.88 0.43 14.06
N ALA A 97 9.06 1.55 14.77
CA ALA A 97 9.24 2.84 14.11
C ALA A 97 10.61 2.90 13.42
N GLY A 98 10.62 3.17 12.11
CA GLY A 98 11.83 3.15 11.30
C GLY A 98 11.54 3.33 9.80
N ALA A 99 12.61 3.28 9.01
CA ALA A 99 12.55 3.37 7.56
C ALA A 99 13.26 2.15 6.94
N ASN A 100 13.08 1.98 5.62
CA ASN A 100 13.69 0.89 4.84
C ASN A 100 13.14 -0.50 5.16
N PHE A 101 11.85 -0.59 5.48
CA PHE A 101 11.17 -1.88 5.55
C PHE A 101 10.77 -2.34 4.16
N SER A 102 10.81 -3.64 3.90
CA SER A 102 10.23 -4.25 2.71
C SER A 102 9.40 -5.47 3.10
N VAL A 103 8.38 -5.77 2.29
CA VAL A 103 7.66 -7.02 2.38
C VAL A 103 8.25 -8.01 1.39
N LEU A 104 8.49 -9.25 1.83
CA LEU A 104 9.01 -10.34 1.02
C LEU A 104 7.95 -11.45 0.91
N LEU A 105 7.68 -11.91 -0.31
CA LEU A 105 6.83 -13.07 -0.59
C LEU A 105 7.74 -14.23 -0.95
N ILE A 106 7.66 -15.30 -0.18
CA ILE A 106 8.52 -16.48 -0.30
C ILE A 106 7.70 -17.76 -0.33
N ALA A 107 8.30 -18.87 -0.77
CA ALA A 107 7.64 -20.17 -0.76
C ALA A 107 7.37 -20.72 0.65
N ASN A 108 8.31 -20.56 1.59
CA ASN A 108 8.18 -21.11 2.95
C ASN A 108 9.06 -20.35 3.95
N VAL A 109 8.53 -20.04 5.14
CA VAL A 109 9.28 -19.37 6.23
C VAL A 109 10.49 -20.19 6.73
N ASN A 110 10.47 -21.51 6.58
CA ASN A 110 11.57 -22.38 6.98
C ASN A 110 12.63 -22.53 5.88
N ASN A 111 12.36 -22.06 4.65
CA ASN A 111 13.26 -22.14 3.52
C ASN A 111 13.07 -20.95 2.57
N GLN A 112 13.87 -19.91 2.79
CA GLN A 112 13.87 -18.67 2.00
C GLN A 112 14.59 -18.79 0.64
N ALA A 113 14.94 -20.01 0.18
CA ALA A 113 15.63 -20.21 -1.09
C ALA A 113 14.80 -19.79 -2.32
N THR A 114 13.48 -19.63 -2.17
CA THR A 114 12.57 -19.22 -3.25
C THR A 114 11.82 -17.97 -2.85
N ILE A 115 12.28 -16.84 -3.38
CA ILE A 115 11.63 -15.54 -3.28
C ILE A 115 10.79 -15.34 -4.54
N PHE A 116 9.51 -15.10 -4.38
CA PHE A 116 8.60 -14.80 -5.48
C PHE A 116 8.56 -13.31 -5.79
N ALA A 117 8.51 -12.48 -4.75
CA ALA A 117 8.42 -11.04 -4.92
C ALA A 117 9.01 -10.30 -3.72
N GLN A 118 9.51 -9.09 -3.96
CA GLN A 118 9.86 -8.12 -2.92
C GLN A 118 9.14 -6.81 -3.22
N GLY A 119 8.43 -6.29 -2.21
CA GLY A 119 7.82 -4.98 -2.30
C GLY A 119 8.82 -3.84 -2.17
N PRO A 120 8.44 -2.64 -2.63
CA PRO A 120 9.27 -1.46 -2.48
C PRO A 120 9.54 -1.16 -0.99
N ALA A 121 10.61 -0.41 -0.73
CA ALA A 121 10.90 0.06 0.61
C ALA A 121 9.81 1.04 1.09
N PHE A 122 9.42 0.94 2.35
CA PHE A 122 8.46 1.83 3.01
C PHE A 122 8.93 2.17 4.43
N SER A 123 8.19 3.06 5.10
CA SER A 123 8.49 3.53 6.45
C SER A 123 7.32 3.28 7.41
N ILE A 124 7.66 2.99 8.65
CA ILE A 124 6.73 2.89 9.77
C ILE A 124 7.03 4.07 10.71
N MET A 125 6.06 4.96 10.87
CA MET A 125 6.18 6.14 11.71
C MET A 125 5.86 5.80 13.18
N PRO A 126 6.40 6.57 14.14
CA PRO A 126 6.05 6.44 15.56
C PRO A 126 4.54 6.58 15.81
N GLU A 127 4.05 5.93 16.87
CA GLU A 127 2.68 6.11 17.35
C GLU A 127 2.35 7.60 17.57
N GLY A 128 1.13 8.01 17.22
CA GLY A 128 0.68 9.39 17.32
C GLY A 128 1.03 10.28 16.11
N THR A 129 1.79 9.76 15.13
CA THR A 129 1.97 10.45 13.85
C THR A 129 0.63 10.55 13.12
N ALA A 130 0.25 11.76 12.67
CA ALA A 130 -0.96 11.93 11.87
C ALA A 130 -0.85 11.10 10.57
N PRO A 131 -1.90 10.37 10.16
CA PRO A 131 -1.88 9.62 8.90
C PRO A 131 -1.59 10.54 7.72
N PRO A 132 -1.01 10.03 6.61
CA PRO A 132 -0.87 10.83 5.40
C PRO A 132 -2.27 11.33 5.00
N ALA A 133 -2.39 12.64 4.74
CA ALA A 133 -3.64 13.22 4.31
C ALA A 133 -4.12 12.46 3.07
N SER A 134 -5.29 11.84 3.15
CA SER A 134 -5.90 11.22 1.99
C SER A 134 -6.21 12.35 1.02
N THR A 135 -5.43 12.49 -0.05
CA THR A 135 -5.78 13.37 -1.18
C THR A 135 -6.91 12.70 -1.95
N GLY A 136 -8.04 12.48 -1.29
CA GLY A 136 -9.30 12.39 -2.00
C GLY A 136 -9.44 13.71 -2.74
N THR A 137 -9.66 13.63 -4.05
CA THR A 137 -10.03 14.77 -4.88
C THR A 137 -11.24 15.42 -4.25
N THR A 138 -11.01 16.44 -3.41
CA THR A 138 -12.05 17.36 -3.01
C THR A 138 -12.28 18.22 -4.24
N THR A 139 -13.28 17.83 -5.04
CA THR A 139 -14.04 18.81 -5.81
C THR A 139 -14.30 19.99 -4.87
N PRO A 140 -13.95 21.23 -5.24
CA PRO A 140 -14.25 22.38 -4.40
C PRO A 140 -15.77 22.54 -4.35
N THR A 141 -16.43 21.87 -3.41
CA THR A 141 -17.75 22.29 -2.98
C THR A 141 -17.54 23.59 -2.25
N SER A 142 -17.73 24.67 -3.01
CA SER A 142 -17.74 26.05 -2.57
C SER A 142 -18.30 26.13 -1.15
N ALA A 143 -17.46 26.57 -0.20
CA ALA A 143 -17.91 26.95 1.11
C ALA A 143 -18.91 28.09 0.92
N ALA A 144 -20.21 27.77 0.97
CA ALA A 144 -21.23 28.76 1.17
C ALA A 144 -20.97 29.38 2.54
N ALA A 145 -20.35 30.57 2.54
CA ALA A 145 -20.27 31.41 3.71
C ALA A 145 -21.70 31.64 4.21
N ALA A 146 -22.10 30.93 5.26
CA ALA A 146 -23.25 31.29 6.06
C ALA A 146 -22.90 32.61 6.76
N VAL A 147 -23.12 33.72 6.05
CA VAL A 147 -23.20 35.04 6.65
C VAL A 147 -24.46 35.01 7.51
N SER A 148 -24.30 34.84 8.82
CA SER A 148 -25.35 35.16 9.79
C SER A 148 -25.54 36.68 9.76
N ARG A 149 -26.29 37.15 8.76
CA ARG A 149 -26.77 38.52 8.68
C ARG A 149 -27.90 38.64 9.72
N TRP A 150 -27.57 39.27 10.83
CA TRP A 150 -28.55 39.72 11.80
C TRP A 150 -29.44 40.77 11.14
N GLU A 151 -30.63 40.37 10.72
CA GLU A 151 -31.70 41.29 10.37
C GLU A 151 -32.46 41.61 11.66
N TRP A 152 -32.02 42.66 12.36
CA TRP A 152 -32.80 43.25 13.44
C TRP A 152 -33.59 44.42 12.87
N ALA A 153 -34.85 44.16 12.51
CA ALA A 153 -35.86 45.21 12.44
C ALA A 153 -36.16 45.65 13.87
N GLY A 154 -35.80 46.90 14.17
CA GLY A 154 -35.91 47.45 15.51
C GLY A 154 -37.35 47.44 16.04
N LYS A 155 -37.48 47.11 17.32
CA LYS A 155 -38.02 48.01 18.34
C LYS A 155 -37.85 47.38 19.72
N GLY A 156 -37.00 48.03 20.52
CA GLY A 156 -37.08 48.10 21.98
C GLY A 156 -36.77 46.82 22.75
N VAL A 157 -35.74 46.90 23.61
CA VAL A 157 -35.89 46.97 25.08
C VAL A 157 -34.54 46.65 25.74
N LEU A 158 -34.10 47.63 26.54
CA LEU A 158 -33.22 47.57 27.73
C LEU A 158 -31.84 46.89 27.66
N ALA A 159 -30.84 47.77 27.69
CA ALA A 159 -29.59 47.75 28.47
C ALA A 159 -29.25 46.51 29.32
N LEU A 160 -27.98 46.10 29.26
CA LEU A 160 -27.03 46.28 30.36
C LEU A 160 -25.60 46.12 29.83
N THR A 161 -24.80 47.14 30.10
CA THR A 161 -23.37 47.23 29.89
C THR A 161 -22.64 46.27 30.81
N SER A 162 -21.58 45.60 30.34
CA SER A 162 -20.35 45.52 31.13
C SER A 162 -19.15 45.15 30.27
N THR A 163 -18.33 46.16 30.00
CA THR A 163 -16.93 46.02 29.61
C THR A 163 -16.15 45.48 30.80
N VAL A 164 -15.43 44.38 30.65
CA VAL A 164 -14.23 44.14 31.46
C VAL A 164 -13.06 43.87 30.53
N LEU A 165 -12.25 44.92 30.45
CA LEU A 165 -10.89 44.97 29.97
C LEU A 165 -10.00 44.25 31.00
N VAL A 166 -9.16 43.30 30.60
CA VAL A 166 -7.92 43.01 31.34
C VAL A 166 -6.77 42.91 30.35
N TRP A 167 -5.82 43.82 30.54
CA TRP A 167 -4.57 43.98 29.82
C TRP A 167 -3.49 43.00 30.30
N MET A 168 -2.53 42.74 29.40
CA MET A 168 -1.21 42.16 29.67
C MET A 168 -0.42 42.94 30.74
N HIS A 169 0.41 42.24 31.51
CA HIS A 169 1.85 42.50 31.53
C HIS A 169 2.66 41.45 32.33
N LEU A 170 3.82 41.12 31.72
CA LEU A 170 5.07 40.57 32.26
C LEU A 170 5.11 39.08 32.60
#